data_AF-A0A532CCI8-F1
#
_entry.id   AF-A0A532CCI8-F1
#
_cell.length_a   1.000
_cell.length_b   1.000
_cell.length_c   1.000
_cell.angle_alpha   90.00
_cell.angle_beta   90.00
_cell.angle_gamma   90.00
#
_symmetry.space_group_name_H-M   'P 1'
#
loop_
_entity.id
_entity.type
_entity.pdbx_description
1 polymer ?
#
loop_
_entity_poly.entity_id
_entity_poly.type
_entity_poly.pdbx_seq_one_letter_code
_entity_poly.pdbx_strand_id
1 'polypeptide(L)'
;MGNMYMEMPMDQLESPDLNSMDVEQTVVGEETVNGVQTTKYKMIATKKDGSKFGGFFWATKDGISMKMDLLSKEGNKKMRMASELTNLKVEKQNPALFEIPAGYTKNDMGAMMGQGGAPNIQEMMKNAGREKDKRRSRDNAPSKGDDGDEAIDAGKMLKGLLGQ
;
A
#
# COMPACT_ATOMS: atom_id res chain seq x y z
N MET A 1 20.25 10.65 -17.56
CA MET A 1 18.81 10.43 -17.27
C MET A 1 18.39 11.48 -16.25
N GLY A 2 17.37 12.29 -16.53
CA GLY A 2 16.79 13.22 -15.54
C GLY A 2 15.90 12.48 -14.53
N ASN A 3 15.61 13.11 -13.39
CA ASN A 3 14.68 12.57 -12.41
C ASN A 3 13.24 12.70 -12.94
N MET A 4 12.42 11.68 -12.75
CA MET A 4 11.03 11.65 -13.22
C MET A 4 10.05 11.47 -12.06
N TYR A 5 8.86 12.05 -12.16
CA TYR A 5 7.75 11.83 -11.21
C TYR A 5 6.47 11.44 -11.96
N MET A 6 5.53 10.79 -11.28
CA MET A 6 4.21 10.46 -11.81
C MET A 6 3.13 11.05 -10.91
N GLU A 7 2.09 11.62 -11.51
CA GLU A 7 0.88 12.03 -10.80
C GLU A 7 -0.14 10.90 -10.88
N MET A 8 -0.61 10.43 -9.73
CA MET A 8 -1.72 9.50 -9.64
C MET A 8 -2.96 10.28 -9.22
N PRO A 9 -4.03 10.31 -10.03
CA PRO A 9 -5.22 11.03 -9.64
C PRO A 9 -5.89 10.26 -8.48
N MET A 10 -6.28 11.01 -7.44
CA MET A 10 -6.76 10.43 -6.18
C MET A 10 -8.11 9.69 -6.34
N ASP A 11 -8.85 9.95 -7.41
CA ASP A 11 -10.10 9.27 -7.75
C ASP A 11 -9.89 7.84 -8.30
N GLN A 12 -8.69 7.53 -8.78
CA GLN A 12 -8.30 6.19 -9.26
C GLN A 12 -7.58 5.36 -8.20
N LEU A 13 -7.23 5.96 -7.06
CA LEU A 13 -6.75 5.22 -5.90
C LEU A 13 -7.97 4.67 -5.18
N GLU A 14 -8.22 3.37 -5.35
CA GLU A 14 -9.10 2.61 -4.44
C GLU A 14 -8.44 2.56 -3.05
N SER A 15 -8.45 3.68 -2.34
CA SER A 15 -8.26 3.67 -0.90
C SER A 15 -9.52 3.08 -0.30
N PRO A 16 -9.43 2.16 0.68
CA PRO A 16 -10.60 1.70 1.41
C PRO A 16 -11.26 2.93 2.00
N ASP A 17 -12.48 3.21 1.57
CA ASP A 17 -13.23 4.32 2.10
C ASP A 17 -13.38 4.07 3.60
N LEU A 18 -12.66 4.82 4.43
CA LEU A 18 -12.74 4.67 5.88
C LEU A 18 -14.15 5.05 6.38
N ASN A 19 -14.94 5.81 5.59
CA ASN A 19 -16.36 6.05 5.88
C ASN A 19 -17.26 4.86 5.56
N SER A 20 -16.76 3.86 4.83
CA SER A 20 -17.49 2.61 4.57
C SER A 20 -17.45 1.64 5.75
N MET A 21 -16.67 1.96 6.78
CA MET A 21 -16.46 1.15 7.98
C MET A 21 -17.10 1.82 9.19
N ASP A 22 -17.69 1.02 10.07
CA ASP A 22 -18.17 1.50 11.36
C ASP A 22 -17.00 1.50 12.34
N VAL A 23 -16.61 2.68 12.83
CA VAL A 23 -15.41 2.88 13.65
C VAL A 23 -15.81 3.36 15.04
N GLU A 24 -15.55 2.52 16.03
CA GLU A 24 -15.67 2.86 17.45
C GLU A 24 -14.30 3.20 18.02
N GLN A 25 -14.20 4.34 18.71
CA GLN A 25 -13.01 4.74 19.45
C GLN A 25 -13.36 5.01 20.91
N THR A 26 -12.56 4.49 21.83
CA THR A 26 -12.73 4.68 23.27
C THR A 26 -11.42 5.13 23.90
N VAL A 27 -11.48 6.21 24.67
CA VAL A 27 -10.33 6.65 25.47
C VAL A 27 -10.03 5.61 26.54
N VAL A 28 -8.78 5.16 26.59
CA VAL A 28 -8.29 4.22 27.60
C VAL A 28 -7.59 4.96 28.73
N GLY A 29 -6.84 6.02 28.41
CA GLY A 29 -6.12 6.83 29.39
C GLY A 29 -4.99 7.63 28.76
N GLU A 30 -4.24 8.32 29.60
CA GLU A 30 -3.05 9.07 29.20
C GLU A 30 -1.79 8.21 29.38
N GLU A 31 -0.88 8.24 28.40
CA GLU A 31 0.40 7.54 28.45
C GLU A 31 1.50 8.40 27.81
N THR A 32 2.75 8.23 28.25
CA THR A 32 3.91 8.86 27.60
C THR A 32 4.56 7.86 26.64
N VAL A 33 4.68 8.24 25.36
CA VAL A 33 5.35 7.44 24.32
C VAL A 33 6.53 8.25 23.80
N ASN A 34 7.74 7.72 23.91
CA ASN A 34 8.99 8.37 23.46
C ASN A 34 9.15 9.82 23.96
N GLY A 35 8.79 10.05 25.23
CA GLY A 35 8.87 11.38 25.86
C GLY A 35 7.75 12.34 25.46
N VAL A 36 6.77 11.90 24.65
CA VAL A 36 5.62 12.70 24.23
C VAL A 36 4.37 12.27 24.99
N GLN A 37 3.65 13.23 25.56
CA GLN A 37 2.35 12.98 26.20
C GLN A 37 1.31 12.61 25.14
N THR A 38 0.62 11.49 25.36
CA THR A 38 -0.40 10.98 24.44
C THR A 38 -1.65 10.54 25.20
N THR A 39 -2.76 10.48 24.47
CA THR A 39 -3.95 9.75 24.87
C THR A 39 -3.99 8.43 24.12
N LYS A 40 -4.17 7.34 24.86
CA LYS A 40 -4.35 6.00 24.31
C LYS A 40 -5.83 5.77 24.02
N TYR A 41 -6.08 5.25 22.84
CA TYR A 41 -7.40 4.90 22.36
C TYR A 41 -7.44 3.41 22.05
N LYS A 42 -8.56 2.79 22.39
CA LYS A 42 -8.96 1.51 21.83
C LYS A 42 -9.81 1.79 20.60
N MET A 43 -9.50 1.15 19.49
CA MET A 43 -10.25 1.28 18.24
C MET A 43 -10.78 -0.08 17.81
N ILE A 44 -12.02 -0.11 17.35
CA ILE A 44 -12.63 -1.26 16.68
C ILE A 44 -13.29 -0.73 15.42
N ALA A 45 -12.88 -1.26 14.27
CA ALA A 45 -13.46 -0.94 12.99
C ALA A 45 -14.09 -2.21 12.40
N THR A 46 -15.35 -2.09 12.00
CA THR A 46 -16.14 -3.17 11.42
C THR A 46 -16.44 -2.84 9.96
N LYS A 47 -16.01 -3.72 9.05
CA LYS A 47 -16.36 -3.63 7.63
C LYS A 47 -17.80 -4.10 7.41
N LYS A 48 -18.39 -3.77 6.25
CA LYS A 48 -19.76 -4.19 5.87
C LYS A 48 -19.95 -5.71 5.82
N ASP A 49 -18.89 -6.47 5.55
CA ASP A 49 -18.89 -7.94 5.57
C ASP A 49 -18.82 -8.55 6.99
N GLY A 50 -18.79 -7.70 8.02
CA GLY A 50 -18.67 -8.09 9.43
C GLY A 50 -17.25 -8.41 9.90
N SER A 51 -16.25 -8.36 9.01
CA SER A 51 -14.85 -8.50 9.40
C SER A 51 -14.43 -7.30 10.27
N LYS A 52 -13.59 -7.58 11.26
CA LYS A 52 -13.16 -6.58 12.24
C LYS A 52 -11.65 -6.43 12.22
N PHE A 53 -11.20 -5.20 12.34
CA PHE A 53 -9.84 -4.88 12.74
C PHE A 53 -9.87 -3.88 13.87
N GLY A 54 -8.87 -3.92 14.73
CA GLY A 54 -8.86 -3.05 15.90
C GLY A 54 -7.62 -3.25 16.74
N GLY A 55 -7.49 -2.44 17.78
CA GLY A 55 -6.33 -2.47 18.63
C GLY A 55 -6.20 -1.15 19.36
N PHE A 56 -4.96 -0.71 19.54
CA PHE A 56 -4.67 0.52 20.25
C PHE A 56 -3.89 1.47 19.37
N PHE A 57 -4.17 2.76 19.53
CA PHE A 57 -3.32 3.82 19.01
C PHE A 57 -3.15 4.91 20.07
N TRP A 58 -2.04 5.61 19.98
CA TRP A 58 -1.66 6.69 20.88
C TRP A 58 -1.54 7.95 20.06
N ALA A 59 -2.31 8.97 20.38
CA ALA A 59 -2.27 10.24 19.69
C ALA A 59 -1.91 11.38 20.64
N THR A 60 -1.17 12.36 20.14
CA THR A 60 -0.97 13.63 20.83
C THR A 60 -2.27 14.46 20.80
N LYS A 61 -2.31 15.56 21.58
CA LYS A 61 -3.43 16.52 21.53
C LYS A 61 -3.64 17.14 20.15
N ASP A 62 -2.58 17.22 19.34
CA ASP A 62 -2.61 17.74 17.97
C ASP A 62 -2.98 16.65 16.94
N GLY A 63 -3.37 15.46 17.39
CA GLY A 63 -3.82 14.35 16.53
C GLY A 63 -2.69 13.55 15.88
N ILE A 64 -1.43 13.78 16.25
CA ILE A 64 -0.29 13.02 15.71
C ILE A 64 -0.26 11.63 16.33
N SER A 65 -0.34 10.58 15.52
CA SER A 65 -0.23 9.19 15.97
C SER A 65 1.22 8.85 16.32
N MET A 66 1.50 8.67 17.61
CA MET A 66 2.81 8.31 18.14
C MET A 66 3.07 6.80 18.13
N LYS A 67 2.02 6.01 18.24
CA LYS A 67 2.12 4.55 18.27
C LYS A 67 0.83 3.93 17.79
N MET A 68 0.94 2.79 17.11
CA MET A 68 -0.19 1.95 16.73
C MET A 68 0.17 0.49 16.98
N ASP A 69 -0.79 -0.26 17.49
CA ASP A 69 -0.73 -1.71 17.64
C ASP A 69 -2.10 -2.29 17.29
N LEU A 70 -2.24 -2.70 16.04
CA LEU A 70 -3.50 -3.11 15.44
C LEU A 70 -3.45 -4.58 15.05
N LEU A 71 -4.58 -5.26 15.24
CA LEU A 71 -4.81 -6.63 14.86
C LEU A 71 -5.97 -6.68 13.86
N SER A 72 -5.77 -7.39 12.77
CA SER A 72 -6.85 -7.76 11.85
C SER A 72 -6.95 -9.26 11.73
N LYS A 73 -8.17 -9.74 11.52
CA LYS A 73 -8.44 -11.14 11.20
C LYS A 73 -9.28 -11.20 9.93
N GLU A 74 -8.74 -11.87 8.93
CA GLU A 74 -9.42 -12.12 7.66
C GLU A 74 -9.43 -13.63 7.42
N GLY A 75 -10.61 -14.23 7.52
CA GLY A 75 -10.77 -15.70 7.57
C GLY A 75 -9.91 -16.32 8.67
N ASN A 76 -8.96 -17.19 8.29
CA ASN A 76 -8.02 -17.83 9.22
C ASN A 76 -6.69 -17.08 9.39
N LYS A 77 -6.43 -16.02 8.62
CA LYS A 77 -5.19 -15.25 8.73
C LYS A 77 -5.35 -14.13 9.76
N LYS A 78 -4.39 -14.06 10.68
CA LYS A 78 -4.25 -12.96 11.64
C LYS A 78 -3.05 -12.13 11.23
N MET A 79 -3.25 -10.82 11.13
CA MET A 79 -2.17 -9.87 10.86
C MET A 79 -2.07 -8.92 12.05
N ARG A 80 -0.84 -8.56 12.41
CA ARG A 80 -0.55 -7.51 13.39
C ARG A 80 0.24 -6.42 12.70
N MET A 81 -0.19 -5.18 12.87
CA MET A 81 0.53 -4.00 12.43
C MET A 81 0.93 -3.20 13.66
N ALA A 82 2.23 -3.04 13.86
CA ALA A 82 2.78 -2.22 14.92
C ALA A 82 3.68 -1.15 14.32
N SER A 83 3.54 0.09 14.80
CA SER A 83 4.40 1.20 14.41
C SER A 83 4.59 2.14 15.59
N GLU A 84 5.75 2.79 15.63
CA GLU A 84 6.08 3.74 16.68
C GLU A 84 6.90 4.89 16.09
N LEU A 85 6.45 6.11 16.35
CA LEU A 85 7.10 7.33 15.92
C LEU A 85 8.14 7.74 16.97
N THR A 86 9.36 7.97 16.51
CA THR A 86 10.47 8.43 17.35
C THR A 86 10.95 9.79 16.84
N ASN A 87 11.56 10.58 17.72
CA ASN A 87 12.15 11.89 17.39
C ASN A 87 11.14 12.88 16.76
N LEU A 88 9.89 12.91 17.27
CA LEU A 88 8.89 13.86 16.82
C LEU A 88 9.33 15.30 17.13
N LYS A 89 9.28 16.16 16.11
CA LYS A 89 9.41 17.61 16.22
C LYS A 89 8.20 18.27 15.59
N VAL A 90 7.46 19.05 16.38
CA VAL A 90 6.27 19.77 15.90
C VAL A 90 6.67 21.21 15.64
N GLU A 91 6.81 21.57 14.37
CA GLU A 91 7.24 22.89 13.93
C GLU A 91 6.64 23.26 12.57
N LYS A 92 6.65 24.57 12.26
CA LYS A 92 6.20 25.06 10.95
C LYS A 92 7.14 24.56 9.86
N GLN A 93 6.60 23.84 8.90
CA GLN A 93 7.34 23.33 7.75
C GLN A 93 7.49 24.40 6.65
N ASN A 94 8.61 24.38 5.93
CA ASN A 94 8.82 25.25 4.77
C ASN A 94 7.90 24.79 3.62
N PRO A 95 7.04 25.67 3.06
CA PRO A 95 6.17 25.33 1.93
C PRO A 95 6.92 24.72 0.73
N ALA A 96 8.18 25.11 0.51
CA ALA A 96 9.01 24.59 -0.58
C ALA A 96 9.28 23.07 -0.47
N LEU A 97 9.08 22.44 0.70
CA LEU A 97 9.17 20.98 0.85
C LEU A 97 8.00 20.24 0.19
N PHE A 98 6.93 20.94 -0.14
CA PHE A 98 5.74 20.40 -0.80
C PHE A 98 5.69 20.72 -2.30
N GLU A 99 6.71 21.42 -2.80
CA GLU A 99 6.87 21.72 -4.23
C GLU A 99 7.75 20.67 -4.89
N ILE A 100 7.53 20.44 -6.19
CA ILE A 100 8.36 19.51 -6.96
C ILE A 100 9.77 20.11 -7.12
N PRO A 101 10.84 19.38 -6.77
CA PRO A 101 12.19 19.92 -6.91
C PRO A 101 12.56 20.24 -8.36
N ALA A 102 13.42 21.25 -8.56
CA ALA A 102 13.90 21.60 -9.90
C ALA A 102 14.60 20.41 -10.58
N GLY A 103 14.37 20.26 -11.89
CA GLY A 103 14.98 19.18 -12.69
C GLY A 103 14.21 17.84 -12.65
N TYR A 104 13.05 17.79 -11.99
CA TYR A 104 12.10 16.70 -12.13
C TYR A 104 11.19 16.91 -13.33
N THR A 105 11.06 15.88 -14.16
CA THR A 105 10.17 15.88 -15.32
C THR A 105 8.98 14.97 -15.06
N LYS A 106 7.77 15.44 -15.37
CA LYS A 106 6.57 14.60 -15.30
C LYS A 106 6.67 13.46 -16.31
N ASN A 107 6.44 12.23 -15.86
CA ASN A 107 6.33 11.07 -16.72
C ASN A 107 4.85 10.80 -17.03
N ASP A 108 4.40 11.27 -18.20
CA ASP A 108 3.02 11.08 -18.67
C ASP A 108 2.72 9.64 -19.15
N MET A 109 3.65 8.69 -18.98
CA MET A 109 3.40 7.27 -19.30
C MET A 109 2.22 6.68 -18.50
N GLY A 110 1.90 7.22 -17.33
CA GLY A 110 0.67 6.87 -16.60
C GLY A 110 -0.61 7.29 -17.34
N ALA A 111 -0.59 8.43 -18.04
CA ALA A 111 -1.71 8.89 -18.86
C ALA A 111 -1.86 8.06 -20.15
N MET A 112 -0.74 7.62 -20.74
CA MET A 112 -0.76 6.70 -21.90
C MET A 112 -1.27 5.30 -21.54
N MET A 113 -0.92 4.76 -20.36
CA MET A 113 -1.41 3.45 -19.92
C MET A 113 -2.86 3.50 -19.40
N GLY A 114 -3.34 4.66 -18.93
CA GLY A 114 -4.72 4.88 -18.47
C GLY A 114 -5.73 5.22 -19.58
N GLN A 115 -5.29 5.82 -20.69
CA GLN A 115 -6.11 6.05 -21.89
C GLN A 115 -5.74 5.07 -23.01
N GLY A 116 -5.99 3.77 -22.81
CA GLY A 116 -6.05 2.80 -23.90
C GLY A 116 -4.79 2.66 -24.78
N GLY A 117 -3.62 3.10 -24.31
CA GLY A 117 -2.37 3.15 -25.08
C GLY A 117 -1.51 1.89 -24.96
N ALA A 118 -2.11 0.71 -25.18
CA ALA A 118 -1.36 -0.47 -25.58
C ALA A 118 -2.22 -1.26 -26.58
N PRO A 119 -2.29 -0.85 -27.86
CA PRO A 119 -2.83 -1.76 -28.85
C PRO A 119 -1.94 -3.01 -28.85
N ASN A 120 -2.56 -4.17 -28.70
CA ASN A 120 -2.03 -5.47 -29.07
C ASN A 120 -1.13 -6.29 -28.12
N ILE A 121 -1.16 -6.15 -26.79
CA ILE A 121 -0.52 -7.19 -25.94
C ILE A 121 -1.20 -8.56 -26.15
N GLN A 122 -2.55 -8.58 -26.21
CA GLN A 122 -3.32 -9.79 -26.52
C GLN A 122 -3.00 -10.37 -27.92
N GLU A 123 -2.82 -9.52 -28.94
CA GLU A 123 -2.55 -9.99 -30.31
C GLU A 123 -1.09 -10.47 -30.48
N MET A 124 -0.15 -9.83 -29.78
CA MET A 124 1.25 -10.28 -29.71
C MET A 124 1.37 -11.64 -29.00
N MET A 125 0.65 -11.86 -27.90
CA MET A 125 0.61 -13.17 -27.22
C MET A 125 0.00 -14.26 -28.09
N LYS A 126 -1.01 -13.93 -28.90
CA LYS A 126 -1.67 -14.87 -29.81
C LYS A 126 -0.76 -15.30 -30.97
N ASN A 127 0.07 -14.38 -31.48
CA ASN A 127 1.05 -14.68 -32.52
C ASN A 127 2.31 -15.38 -31.97
N ALA A 128 2.75 -15.04 -30.76
CA ALA A 128 3.86 -15.72 -30.09
C ALA A 128 3.53 -17.18 -29.70
N GLY A 129 2.25 -17.49 -29.47
CA GLY A 129 1.77 -18.86 -29.26
C GLY A 129 1.84 -19.73 -30.52
N ARG A 130 1.55 -19.15 -31.69
CA ARG A 130 1.57 -19.88 -32.97
C ARG A 130 2.97 -20.21 -33.49
N GLU A 131 3.98 -19.45 -33.09
CA GLU A 131 5.36 -19.70 -33.51
C GLU A 131 6.07 -20.75 -32.62
N LYS A 132 5.60 -20.96 -31.38
CA LYS A 132 6.12 -22.00 -30.46
C LYS A 132 5.64 -23.41 -30.78
N ASP A 133 4.48 -23.59 -31.44
CA ASP A 133 3.96 -24.93 -31.79
C ASP A 133 4.76 -25.63 -32.90
N LYS A 134 5.47 -24.89 -33.76
CA LYS A 134 6.36 -25.49 -34.78
C LYS A 134 7.70 -25.98 -34.24
N ARG A 135 8.11 -25.55 -33.04
CA ARG A 135 9.43 -25.91 -32.46
C ARG A 135 9.37 -26.92 -31.30
N ARG A 136 8.17 -27.29 -30.83
CA ARG A 136 7.96 -28.18 -29.67
C ARG A 136 7.79 -29.67 -30.00
N SER A 137 8.02 -30.10 -31.24
CA SER A 137 8.02 -31.54 -31.58
C SER A 137 9.39 -32.22 -31.44
N ARG A 138 10.40 -31.53 -30.89
CA ARG A 138 11.72 -32.13 -30.65
C ARG A 138 12.20 -31.75 -29.25
N ASP A 139 12.45 -32.80 -28.48
CA ASP A 139 13.28 -32.85 -27.28
C ASP A 139 12.57 -32.66 -25.94
N ASN A 140 12.33 -33.83 -25.34
CA ASN A 140 11.72 -34.13 -24.06
C ASN A 140 12.86 -34.40 -23.05
N ALA A 141 12.98 -33.65 -21.95
CA ALA A 141 13.50 -34.09 -20.63
C ALA A 141 13.58 -32.93 -19.60
N PRO A 142 13.37 -33.17 -18.29
CA PRO A 142 13.23 -32.13 -17.26
C PRO A 142 14.52 -31.89 -16.45
N SER A 143 14.72 -30.67 -15.96
CA SER A 143 15.68 -30.33 -14.90
C SER A 143 15.06 -29.41 -13.84
N LYS A 144 15.45 -29.65 -12.59
CA LYS A 144 15.00 -29.12 -11.30
C LYS A 144 15.95 -28.01 -10.78
N GLY A 145 15.40 -27.09 -9.97
CA GLY A 145 16.09 -26.19 -9.00
C GLY A 145 16.81 -24.99 -9.63
N ASP A 146 16.92 -23.81 -9.04
CA ASP A 146 16.84 -23.39 -7.64
C ASP A 146 16.56 -21.88 -7.55
N ASP A 147 16.23 -21.43 -6.33
CA ASP A 147 15.75 -20.14 -5.84
C ASP A 147 16.43 -18.83 -6.34
N GLY A 148 15.70 -17.71 -6.22
CA GLY A 148 16.25 -16.36 -6.34
C GLY A 148 15.25 -15.22 -6.18
N ASP A 149 15.15 -14.68 -4.96
CA ASP A 149 14.73 -13.32 -4.57
C ASP A 149 13.50 -12.69 -5.26
N GLU A 150 12.30 -12.96 -4.74
CA GLU A 150 11.16 -12.05 -4.91
C GLU A 150 11.23 -10.91 -3.89
N ALA A 151 11.62 -9.72 -4.36
CA ALA A 151 11.45 -8.49 -3.62
C ALA A 151 10.00 -8.37 -3.12
N ILE A 152 9.83 -8.23 -1.81
CA ILE A 152 8.53 -8.06 -1.18
C ILE A 152 7.94 -6.73 -1.63
N ASP A 153 7.07 -6.79 -2.63
CA ASP A 153 6.36 -5.64 -3.17
C ASP A 153 5.29 -5.18 -2.16
N ALA A 154 5.60 -4.11 -1.44
CA ALA A 154 4.72 -3.50 -0.45
C ALA A 154 3.36 -3.06 -1.05
N GLY A 155 3.31 -2.74 -2.35
CA GLY A 155 2.07 -2.44 -3.05
C GLY A 155 1.18 -3.67 -3.21
N LYS A 156 1.79 -4.84 -3.44
CA LYS A 156 1.10 -6.13 -3.53
C LYS A 156 0.55 -6.58 -2.16
N MET A 157 1.25 -6.26 -1.07
CA MET A 157 0.78 -6.50 0.29
C MET A 157 -0.42 -5.62 0.65
N LEU A 158 -0.39 -4.33 0.31
CA LEU A 158 -1.51 -3.41 0.52
C LEU A 158 -2.74 -3.81 -0.30
N LYS A 159 -2.56 -4.19 -1.57
CA LYS A 159 -3.66 -4.64 -2.42
C LYS A 159 -4.27 -5.97 -1.94
N GLY A 160 -3.45 -6.87 -1.40
CA GLY A 160 -3.91 -8.12 -0.78
C GLY A 160 -4.65 -7.95 0.54
N LEU A 161 -4.40 -6.85 1.26
CA LEU A 161 -5.09 -6.48 2.51
C LEU A 161 -6.47 -5.84 2.27
N LEU A 162 -6.73 -5.41 1.03
CA LEU A 162 -7.87 -4.55 0.70
C LEU A 162 -8.88 -5.18 -0.27
N GLY A 163 -8.55 -6.34 -0.87
CA GLY A 163 -9.52 -7.32 -1.35
C GLY A 163 -10.51 -6.88 -2.45
N GLN A 164 -10.11 -7.20 -3.68
CA GLN A 164 -10.86 -7.34 -4.96
C GLN A 164 -11.50 -6.10 -5.62
#